data_AF-R1CFD3-F1
#
_entry.id   AF-R1CFD3-F1
#
_cell.length_a   1.000
_cell.length_b   1.000
_cell.length_c   1.000
_cell.angle_alpha   90.00
_cell.angle_beta   90.00
_cell.angle_gamma   90.00
#
_symmetry.space_group_name_H-M   'P 1'
#
loop_
_entity.id
_entity.type
_entity.pdbx_description
1 polymer ?
#
loop_
_entity_poly.entity_id
_entity_poly.type
_entity_poly.pdbx_seq_one_letter_code
_entity_poly.pdbx_strand_id
1 'polypeptide(L)'
;MTSLTGSTAATLSGTVAPPTVQAALLGSVVQIATLSAVWLRYTSVASCIPDPRGCWHDPWARQVLITLTICLSLWLLSLRTIRSKGTSDPSIVDRLWSILPWLYCWHWYGSAPTPRGLLLATLASIWGLRLTANFARKGGFSGGEDYRWAEIRTWPGFDRGWEVFNLLFICGFQQLVILAFSSPAAAAASSDVPLNALDAAATALYLLLLAGEATADRQMMRFQTEKYRRLRAKEPLGAEFGRGFLCSGLWRYSRHPNYFCEVAIWWAFYLFSLAAGLPLVNWTISGAAFLTCLFVLPHASLDVTEVLSSRKYPQYAEYQATVSRFFPLPPLPAGERAPMRPVDAVLIGWFCVGLAVTFFVDIEAVLVQRPDLYGLDAAHTPLWPPEPCVRAVRWWSAADPLMHARPVWFRAAIWVEVLVQAPFYAVAIYAFVRQRSWVRVPAIVYATVLLTIMPIVLAEQYFGPHASRRPLLVTAVYGAYVLMPVLLLVRVWSVDVFPSTPLAKRKAAGLAGGEAAAPAARRVRSPARKRA
;
A
#
# COMPACT_ATOMS: atom_id res chain seq x y z
N MET A 1 -21.03 0.36 18.78
CA MET A 1 -19.79 1.13 19.10
C MET A 1 -19.99 1.91 20.38
N THR A 2 -19.04 1.85 21.31
CA THR A 2 -19.18 2.39 22.67
C THR A 2 -19.20 3.91 22.75
N SER A 3 -19.71 4.40 23.89
CA SER A 3 -19.76 5.80 24.35
C SER A 3 -18.41 6.54 24.42
N LEU A 4 -17.28 5.88 24.14
CA LEU A 4 -15.94 6.46 24.17
C LEU A 4 -15.47 7.04 22.83
N THR A 5 -16.04 6.61 21.69
CA THR A 5 -15.64 7.07 20.34
C THR A 5 -16.78 7.69 19.55
N GLY A 6 -17.99 7.79 20.13
CA GLY A 6 -19.10 8.62 19.67
C GLY A 6 -19.32 8.65 18.16
N SER A 7 -19.54 7.49 17.53
CA SER A 7 -20.02 7.41 16.15
C SER A 7 -21.53 7.73 16.14
N THR A 8 -21.88 9.01 16.09
CA THR A 8 -23.26 9.41 15.82
C THR A 8 -23.62 9.04 14.37
N ALA A 9 -24.72 8.30 14.22
CA ALA A 9 -25.39 8.04 12.96
C ALA A 9 -25.97 9.36 12.42
N ALA A 10 -25.15 10.10 11.66
CA ALA A 10 -25.69 11.07 10.73
C ALA A 10 -25.84 10.33 9.39
N THR A 11 -27.02 10.39 8.78
CA THR A 11 -27.21 10.03 7.37
C THR A 11 -26.52 11.10 6.53
N LEU A 12 -25.53 10.68 5.75
CA LEU A 12 -24.56 11.58 5.15
C LEU A 12 -24.72 11.54 3.62
N SER A 13 -25.19 12.62 3.01
CA SER A 13 -25.40 12.70 1.55
C SER A 13 -24.24 13.38 0.81
N GLY A 14 -24.03 13.01 -0.46
CA GLY A 14 -23.17 13.73 -1.42
C GLY A 14 -21.65 13.54 -1.25
N THR A 15 -20.98 13.07 -2.31
CA THR A 15 -19.59 13.36 -2.76
C THR A 15 -18.96 12.19 -3.53
N VAL A 16 -19.46 10.96 -3.36
CA VAL A 16 -19.11 9.81 -4.22
C VAL A 16 -20.38 9.34 -4.91
N ALA A 17 -20.33 9.12 -6.22
CA ALA A 17 -21.37 8.35 -6.89
C ALA A 17 -21.28 6.92 -6.36
N PRO A 18 -22.20 6.47 -5.49
CA PRO A 18 -22.12 5.12 -4.95
C PRO A 18 -22.28 4.11 -6.10
N PRO A 19 -21.55 2.99 -6.08
CA PRO A 19 -21.83 1.91 -7.02
C PRO A 19 -23.28 1.43 -6.82
N THR A 20 -23.94 1.07 -7.92
CA THR A 20 -25.26 0.42 -7.83
C THR A 20 -25.11 -0.94 -7.18
N VAL A 21 -26.19 -1.43 -6.56
CA VAL A 21 -26.20 -2.79 -5.99
C VAL A 21 -25.83 -3.85 -7.02
N GLN A 22 -26.23 -3.68 -8.29
CA GLN A 22 -25.87 -4.59 -9.38
C GLN A 22 -24.36 -4.64 -9.63
N ALA A 23 -23.69 -3.49 -9.64
CA ALA A 23 -22.24 -3.42 -9.81
C ALA A 23 -21.51 -4.07 -8.62
N ALA A 24 -22.01 -3.84 -7.40
CA ALA A 24 -21.45 -4.46 -6.19
C ALA A 24 -21.61 -5.99 -6.19
N LEU A 25 -22.79 -6.48 -6.60
CA LEU A 25 -23.06 -7.92 -6.71
C LEU A 25 -22.22 -8.57 -7.82
N LEU A 26 -22.13 -7.95 -9.00
CA LEU A 26 -21.28 -8.43 -10.08
C LEU A 26 -19.82 -8.49 -9.64
N GLY A 27 -19.33 -7.44 -9.00
CA GLY A 27 -17.98 -7.41 -8.41
C GLY A 27 -17.76 -8.56 -7.43
N SER A 28 -18.72 -8.83 -6.56
CA SER A 28 -18.66 -9.93 -5.60
C SER A 28 -18.58 -11.30 -6.28
N VAL A 29 -19.41 -11.53 -7.31
CA VAL A 29 -19.39 -12.78 -8.09
C VAL A 29 -18.04 -12.96 -8.80
N VAL A 30 -17.54 -11.93 -9.46
CA VAL A 30 -16.23 -11.96 -10.14
C VAL A 30 -15.11 -12.26 -9.14
N GLN A 31 -15.14 -11.62 -7.97
CA GLN A 31 -14.14 -11.82 -6.93
C GLN A 31 -14.16 -13.26 -6.38
N ILE A 32 -15.34 -13.79 -6.02
CA ILE A 32 -15.50 -15.18 -5.58
C ILE A 32 -15.01 -16.14 -6.67
N ALA A 33 -15.51 -15.97 -7.90
CA ALA A 33 -15.16 -16.85 -9.02
C ALA A 33 -13.65 -16.84 -9.29
N THR A 34 -12.99 -15.68 -9.17
CA THR A 34 -11.54 -15.56 -9.38
C THR A 34 -10.76 -16.31 -8.29
N LEU A 35 -11.09 -16.11 -7.00
CA LEU A 35 -10.45 -16.83 -5.90
C LEU A 35 -10.69 -18.34 -6.01
N SER A 36 -11.92 -18.75 -6.30
CA SER A 36 -12.27 -20.15 -6.52
C SER A 36 -11.49 -20.74 -7.70
N ALA A 37 -11.37 -20.03 -8.83
CA ALA A 37 -10.62 -20.50 -9.99
C ALA A 37 -9.12 -20.69 -9.68
N VAL A 38 -8.52 -19.78 -8.91
CA VAL A 38 -7.14 -19.92 -8.43
C VAL A 38 -6.98 -21.21 -7.63
N TRP A 39 -7.85 -21.46 -6.64
CA TRP A 39 -7.73 -22.65 -5.81
C TRP A 39 -8.03 -23.93 -6.59
N LEU A 40 -9.05 -23.95 -7.44
CA LEU A 40 -9.35 -25.11 -8.27
C LEU A 40 -8.20 -25.49 -9.20
N ARG A 41 -7.40 -24.52 -9.64
CA ARG A 41 -6.27 -24.77 -10.54
C ARG A 41 -5.00 -25.22 -9.81
N TYR A 42 -4.73 -24.68 -8.63
CA TYR A 42 -3.41 -24.80 -7.99
C TYR A 42 -3.42 -25.63 -6.71
N THR A 43 -4.55 -26.23 -6.33
CA THR A 43 -4.69 -26.96 -5.06
C THR A 43 -5.50 -28.24 -5.23
N SER A 44 -5.49 -29.12 -4.23
CA SER A 44 -6.20 -30.41 -4.22
C SER A 44 -7.73 -30.31 -4.11
N VAL A 45 -8.30 -29.10 -3.97
CA VAL A 45 -9.77 -28.95 -3.89
C VAL A 45 -10.49 -29.42 -5.15
N ALA A 46 -9.90 -29.27 -6.34
CA ALA A 46 -10.56 -29.71 -7.57
C ALA A 46 -10.80 -31.21 -7.63
N SER A 47 -9.83 -32.02 -7.18
CA SER A 47 -9.99 -33.48 -7.07
C SER A 47 -11.04 -33.90 -6.03
N CYS A 48 -11.39 -33.00 -5.11
CA CYS A 48 -12.30 -33.27 -4.00
C CYS A 48 -13.74 -32.80 -4.23
N ILE A 49 -14.04 -32.13 -5.35
CA ILE A 49 -15.41 -31.75 -5.71
C ILE A 49 -16.33 -32.96 -5.90
N PRO A 50 -15.93 -34.05 -6.61
CA PRO A 50 -16.83 -35.15 -6.90
C PRO A 50 -17.24 -35.96 -5.66
N ASP A 51 -16.35 -36.08 -4.66
CA ASP A 51 -16.65 -36.72 -3.37
C ASP A 51 -16.08 -35.91 -2.19
N PRO A 52 -16.83 -34.93 -1.68
CA PRO A 52 -16.39 -34.09 -0.57
C PRO A 52 -16.22 -34.84 0.75
N ARG A 53 -16.91 -35.99 0.92
CA ARG A 53 -16.86 -36.76 2.17
C ARG A 53 -15.57 -37.57 2.27
N GLY A 54 -15.13 -38.17 1.16
CA GLY A 54 -13.86 -38.89 1.08
C GLY A 54 -12.63 -37.98 1.27
N CYS A 55 -12.78 -36.69 0.99
CA CYS A 55 -11.68 -35.72 1.06
C CYS A 55 -11.48 -35.04 2.42
N TRP A 56 -12.12 -35.49 3.50
CA TRP A 56 -11.91 -34.88 4.82
C TRP A 56 -10.44 -34.94 5.29
N HIS A 57 -9.68 -35.93 4.83
CA HIS A 57 -8.25 -36.06 5.14
C HIS A 57 -7.39 -35.01 4.41
N ASP A 58 -7.80 -34.58 3.22
CA ASP A 58 -7.09 -33.53 2.48
C ASP A 58 -7.21 -32.19 3.23
N PRO A 59 -6.07 -31.59 3.65
CA PRO A 59 -6.11 -30.36 4.43
C PRO A 59 -6.80 -29.20 3.71
N TRP A 60 -6.66 -29.11 2.39
CA TRP A 60 -7.16 -27.98 1.62
C TRP A 60 -8.65 -28.07 1.33
N ALA A 61 -9.15 -29.24 0.97
CA ALA A 61 -10.57 -29.54 0.90
C ALA A 61 -11.25 -29.32 2.25
N ARG A 62 -10.65 -29.82 3.34
CA ARG A 62 -11.16 -29.59 4.70
C ARG A 62 -11.25 -28.10 5.04
N GLN A 63 -10.22 -27.31 4.73
CA GLN A 63 -10.22 -25.87 5.00
C GLN A 63 -11.26 -25.10 4.17
N VAL A 64 -11.44 -25.45 2.89
CA VAL A 64 -12.49 -24.84 2.05
C VAL A 64 -13.87 -25.18 2.59
N LEU A 65 -14.14 -26.44 2.98
CA LEU A 65 -15.42 -26.84 3.56
C LEU A 65 -15.70 -26.12 4.89
N ILE A 66 -14.70 -26.01 5.77
CA ILE A 66 -14.78 -25.23 7.01
C ILE A 66 -15.14 -23.77 6.67
N THR A 67 -14.45 -23.16 5.72
CA THR A 67 -14.66 -21.76 5.33
C THR A 67 -16.07 -21.56 4.77
N LEU A 68 -16.54 -22.40 3.86
CA LEU A 68 -17.89 -22.32 3.27
C LEU A 68 -18.99 -22.53 4.32
N THR A 69 -18.77 -23.44 5.27
CA THR A 69 -19.70 -23.68 6.38
C THR A 69 -19.76 -22.47 7.31
N ILE A 70 -18.62 -21.82 7.58
CA ILE A 70 -18.58 -20.55 8.31
C ILE A 70 -19.34 -19.47 7.53
N CYS A 71 -19.11 -19.31 6.21
CA CYS A 71 -19.83 -18.34 5.38
C CYS A 71 -21.36 -18.51 5.51
N LEU A 72 -21.85 -19.74 5.31
CA LEU A 72 -23.26 -20.06 5.38
C LEU A 72 -23.82 -19.82 6.79
N SER A 73 -23.08 -20.25 7.82
CA SER A 73 -23.51 -20.08 9.22
C SER A 73 -23.62 -18.60 9.59
N LEU A 74 -22.65 -17.77 9.19
CA LEU A 74 -22.66 -16.33 9.44
C LEU A 74 -23.81 -15.64 8.75
N TRP A 75 -24.08 -16.01 7.49
CA TRP A 75 -25.22 -15.48 6.77
C TRP A 75 -26.53 -15.85 7.47
N LEU A 76 -26.76 -17.14 7.77
CA LEU A 76 -27.97 -17.60 8.48
C LEU A 76 -28.14 -16.94 9.85
N LEU A 77 -27.04 -16.73 10.60
CA LEU A 77 -27.06 -16.01 11.87
C LEU A 77 -27.45 -14.53 11.67
N SER A 78 -26.93 -13.88 10.63
CA SER A 78 -27.26 -12.48 10.32
C SER A 78 -28.74 -12.30 9.96
N LEU A 79 -29.36 -13.26 9.27
CA LEU A 79 -30.79 -13.22 8.89
C LEU A 79 -31.72 -13.18 10.12
N ARG A 80 -31.31 -13.74 11.27
CA ARG A 80 -32.13 -13.71 12.51
C ARG A 80 -32.42 -12.29 12.99
N THR A 81 -31.58 -11.32 12.61
CA THR A 81 -31.73 -9.92 13.02
C THR A 81 -32.77 -9.15 12.18
N ILE A 82 -33.21 -9.69 11.04
CA ILE A 82 -34.18 -9.06 10.13
C ILE A 82 -35.47 -8.70 10.87
N ARG A 83 -36.01 -9.62 11.70
CA ARG A 83 -37.24 -9.35 12.46
C ARG A 83 -37.16 -8.13 13.36
N SER A 84 -35.97 -7.82 13.87
CA SER A 84 -35.75 -6.70 14.79
C SER A 84 -35.34 -5.40 14.08
N LYS A 85 -34.65 -5.48 12.93
CA LYS A 85 -33.98 -4.34 12.28
C LYS A 85 -34.48 -4.05 10.86
N GLY A 86 -35.36 -4.88 10.31
CA GLY A 86 -35.82 -4.83 8.92
C GLY A 86 -34.83 -5.41 7.89
N THR A 87 -33.54 -5.47 8.22
CA THR A 87 -32.47 -6.05 7.38
C THR A 87 -31.50 -6.85 8.26
N SER A 88 -30.70 -7.73 7.64
CA SER A 88 -29.66 -8.47 8.35
C SER A 88 -28.51 -7.59 8.84
N ASP A 89 -27.96 -7.96 10.00
CA ASP A 89 -26.80 -7.34 10.65
C ASP A 89 -25.56 -8.24 10.45
N PRO A 90 -24.62 -7.83 9.59
CA PRO A 90 -23.42 -8.58 9.27
C PRO A 90 -22.29 -8.38 10.29
N SER A 91 -22.49 -7.64 11.39
CA SER A 91 -21.42 -7.29 12.35
C SER A 91 -20.73 -8.49 13.01
N ILE A 92 -21.31 -9.69 12.90
CA ILE A 92 -20.66 -10.92 13.32
C ILE A 92 -19.41 -11.24 12.46
N VAL A 93 -19.42 -10.88 11.17
CA VAL A 93 -18.28 -11.04 10.26
C VAL A 93 -17.14 -10.13 10.72
N ASP A 94 -17.45 -8.86 11.04
CA ASP A 94 -16.46 -7.88 11.53
C ASP A 94 -15.74 -8.38 12.80
N ARG A 95 -16.45 -9.10 13.69
CA ARG A 95 -15.87 -9.70 14.90
C ARG A 95 -14.91 -10.85 14.58
N LEU A 96 -15.26 -11.68 13.61
CA LEU A 96 -14.48 -12.86 13.23
C LEU A 96 -13.27 -12.55 12.36
N TRP A 97 -13.24 -11.39 11.70
CA TRP A 97 -12.12 -10.95 10.86
C TRP A 97 -10.75 -11.07 11.55
N SER A 98 -10.70 -10.70 12.85
CA SER A 98 -9.48 -10.78 13.65
C SER A 98 -9.15 -12.17 14.20
N ILE A 99 -10.08 -13.12 14.08
CA ILE A 99 -10.00 -14.43 14.74
C ILE A 99 -9.66 -15.54 13.73
N LEU A 100 -10.33 -15.55 12.59
CA LEU A 100 -10.21 -16.65 11.63
C LEU A 100 -8.82 -16.83 11.02
N PRO A 101 -8.04 -15.78 10.68
CA PRO A 101 -6.74 -15.97 10.04
C PRO A 101 -5.77 -16.86 10.83
N TRP A 102 -5.67 -16.65 12.15
CA TRP A 102 -4.76 -17.44 12.96
C TRP A 102 -5.29 -18.84 13.24
N LEU A 103 -6.61 -19.03 13.36
CA LEU A 103 -7.21 -20.37 13.39
C LEU A 103 -6.91 -21.17 12.12
N TYR A 104 -6.96 -20.52 10.95
CA TYR A 104 -6.61 -21.15 9.68
C TYR A 104 -5.13 -21.51 9.64
N CYS A 105 -4.24 -20.63 10.10
CA CYS A 105 -2.80 -20.94 10.20
C CYS A 105 -2.52 -22.12 11.15
N TRP A 106 -3.24 -22.21 12.28
CA TRP A 106 -3.13 -23.34 13.20
C TRP A 106 -3.68 -24.64 12.62
N HIS A 107 -4.75 -24.58 11.82
CA HIS A 107 -5.24 -25.75 11.07
C HIS A 107 -4.17 -26.26 10.09
N TRP A 108 -3.50 -25.37 9.35
CA TRP A 108 -2.42 -25.77 8.44
C TRP A 108 -1.26 -26.40 9.18
N TYR A 109 -0.80 -25.77 10.26
CA TYR A 109 0.25 -26.32 11.11
C TYR A 109 -0.12 -27.69 11.70
N GLY A 110 -1.35 -27.85 12.20
CA GLY A 110 -1.81 -29.13 12.73
C GLY A 110 -1.96 -30.22 11.66
N SER A 111 -2.12 -29.84 10.39
CA SER A 111 -2.21 -30.77 9.27
C SER A 111 -0.84 -31.25 8.79
N ALA A 112 0.18 -30.41 8.84
CA ALA A 112 1.57 -30.76 8.55
C ALA A 112 2.52 -29.86 9.37
N PRO A 113 2.98 -30.32 10.55
CA PRO A 113 3.81 -29.51 11.43
C PRO A 113 5.18 -29.23 10.82
N THR A 114 5.49 -27.96 10.58
CA THR A 114 6.81 -27.49 10.12
C THR A 114 7.27 -26.28 10.94
N PRO A 115 8.60 -26.01 11.06
CA PRO A 115 9.09 -24.80 11.72
C PRO A 115 8.55 -23.50 11.11
N ARG A 116 8.42 -23.44 9.77
CA ARG A 116 7.82 -22.31 9.06
C ARG A 116 6.32 -22.19 9.35
N GLY A 117 5.60 -23.31 9.39
CA GLY A 117 4.17 -23.33 9.75
C GLY A 117 3.93 -22.82 11.18
N LEU A 118 4.76 -23.23 12.14
CA LEU A 118 4.69 -22.74 13.53
C LEU A 118 4.95 -21.23 13.62
N LEU A 119 5.96 -20.74 12.88
CA LEU A 119 6.27 -19.31 12.81
C LEU A 119 5.08 -18.52 12.26
N LEU A 120 4.50 -18.95 11.13
CA LEU A 120 3.34 -18.30 10.51
C LEU A 120 2.11 -18.30 11.42
N ALA A 121 1.80 -19.43 12.06
CA ALA A 121 0.70 -19.53 13.02
C ALA A 121 0.92 -18.59 14.23
N THR A 122 2.16 -18.50 14.73
CA THR A 122 2.53 -17.61 15.83
C THR A 122 2.38 -16.14 15.44
N LEU A 123 2.92 -15.73 14.28
CA LEU A 123 2.81 -14.36 13.79
C LEU A 123 1.34 -13.97 13.58
N ALA A 124 0.55 -14.84 12.94
CA ALA A 124 -0.88 -14.63 12.76
C ALA A 124 -1.61 -14.51 14.10
N SER A 125 -1.26 -15.33 15.11
CA SER A 125 -1.82 -15.22 16.47
C SER A 125 -1.49 -13.90 17.13
N ILE A 126 -0.24 -13.42 17.03
CA ILE A 126 0.15 -12.11 17.61
C ILE A 126 -0.67 -10.99 16.97
N TRP A 127 -0.80 -10.98 15.64
CA TRP A 127 -1.63 -10.01 14.92
C TRP A 127 -3.11 -10.12 15.32
N GLY A 128 -3.66 -11.33 15.32
CA GLY A 128 -5.08 -11.59 15.61
C GLY A 128 -5.46 -11.16 17.02
N LEU A 129 -4.68 -11.58 18.03
CA LEU A 129 -4.87 -11.19 19.42
C LEU A 129 -4.81 -9.67 19.59
N ARG A 130 -3.86 -8.99 18.94
CA ARG A 130 -3.75 -7.54 18.98
C ARG A 130 -4.97 -6.86 18.37
N LEU A 131 -5.40 -7.31 17.19
CA LEU A 131 -6.53 -6.74 16.48
C LEU A 131 -7.84 -6.98 17.25
N THR A 132 -8.06 -8.19 17.77
CA THR A 132 -9.19 -8.53 18.63
C THR A 132 -9.20 -7.64 19.89
N ALA A 133 -8.07 -7.46 20.56
CA ALA A 133 -7.96 -6.58 21.72
C ALA A 133 -8.25 -5.11 21.37
N ASN A 134 -7.74 -4.62 20.23
CA ASN A 134 -8.01 -3.27 19.74
C ASN A 134 -9.51 -3.07 19.43
N PHE A 135 -10.13 -4.04 18.78
CA PHE A 135 -11.55 -4.03 18.45
C PHE A 135 -12.43 -4.10 19.71
N ALA A 136 -12.05 -4.94 20.69
CA ALA A 136 -12.71 -5.03 21.98
C ALA A 136 -12.68 -3.71 22.76
N ARG A 137 -11.51 -3.04 22.80
CA ARG A 137 -11.37 -1.70 23.44
C ARG A 137 -12.26 -0.64 22.80
N LYS A 138 -12.51 -0.73 21.50
CA LYS A 138 -13.43 0.17 20.75
C LYS A 138 -14.91 -0.20 20.94
N GLY A 139 -15.21 -1.31 21.64
CA GLY A 139 -16.56 -1.78 21.87
C GLY A 139 -17.14 -2.65 20.75
N GLY A 140 -16.29 -3.30 19.96
CA GLY A 140 -16.75 -4.21 18.88
C GLY A 140 -17.55 -5.42 19.37
N PHE A 141 -17.42 -5.78 20.64
CA PHE A 141 -18.14 -6.88 21.29
C PHE A 141 -19.27 -6.42 22.23
N SER A 142 -19.49 -5.11 22.39
CA SER A 142 -20.53 -4.57 23.28
C SER A 142 -21.89 -4.40 22.59
N GLY A 143 -22.08 -4.98 21.41
CA GLY A 143 -23.26 -4.78 20.57
C GLY A 143 -23.16 -3.57 19.64
N GLY A 144 -23.81 -3.69 18.48
CA GLY A 144 -23.85 -2.68 17.44
C GLY A 144 -23.08 -3.05 16.18
N GLU A 145 -23.50 -2.43 15.08
CA GLU A 145 -22.97 -2.63 13.74
C GLU A 145 -21.86 -1.61 13.42
N ASP A 146 -20.98 -1.94 12.48
CA ASP A 146 -20.11 -0.96 11.85
C ASP A 146 -20.95 0.14 11.16
N TYR A 147 -20.64 1.41 11.43
CA TYR A 147 -21.41 2.53 10.89
C TYR A 147 -21.38 2.60 9.36
N ARG A 148 -20.37 2.00 8.71
CA ARG A 148 -20.24 1.95 7.24
C ARG A 148 -21.36 1.14 6.62
N TRP A 149 -21.85 0.08 7.27
CA TRP A 149 -22.96 -0.71 6.76
C TRP A 149 -24.27 0.06 6.77
N ALA A 150 -24.48 0.95 7.74
CA ALA A 150 -25.63 1.85 7.74
C ALA A 150 -25.59 2.83 6.55
N GLU A 151 -24.41 3.35 6.19
CA GLU A 151 -24.21 4.21 5.01
C GLU A 151 -24.39 3.42 3.69
N ILE A 152 -23.84 2.21 3.58
CA ILE A 152 -23.96 1.40 2.36
C ILE A 152 -25.43 1.03 2.09
N ARG A 153 -26.24 0.84 3.13
CA ARG A 153 -27.69 0.61 2.97
C ARG A 153 -28.43 1.78 2.33
N THR A 154 -27.93 3.01 2.45
CA THR A 154 -28.57 4.16 1.82
C THR A 154 -28.19 4.31 0.34
N TRP A 155 -27.34 3.44 -0.20
CA TRP A 155 -26.95 3.48 -1.60
C TRP A 155 -28.06 2.93 -2.52
N PRO A 156 -28.14 3.38 -3.78
CA PRO A 156 -29.20 2.99 -4.70
C PRO A 156 -29.33 1.48 -4.89
N GLY A 157 -30.53 0.94 -4.59
CA GLY A 157 -30.90 -0.46 -4.77
C GLY A 157 -30.51 -1.40 -3.62
N PHE A 158 -29.79 -0.92 -2.61
CA PHE A 158 -29.43 -1.73 -1.45
C PHE A 158 -30.60 -1.98 -0.50
N ASP A 159 -31.68 -1.21 -0.57
CA ASP A 159 -32.94 -1.47 0.14
C ASP A 159 -33.54 -2.85 -0.18
N ARG A 160 -33.37 -3.32 -1.43
CA ARG A 160 -33.87 -4.64 -1.89
C ARG A 160 -32.77 -5.67 -2.07
N GLY A 161 -31.56 -5.23 -2.44
CA GLY A 161 -30.43 -6.13 -2.70
C GLY A 161 -29.54 -6.43 -1.48
N TRP A 162 -29.84 -5.88 -0.30
CA TRP A 162 -29.01 -6.02 0.90
C TRP A 162 -28.69 -7.48 1.24
N GLU A 163 -29.68 -8.37 1.23
CA GLU A 163 -29.47 -9.75 1.69
C GLU A 163 -28.59 -10.57 0.76
N VAL A 164 -28.71 -10.33 -0.55
CA VAL A 164 -27.84 -10.96 -1.57
C VAL A 164 -26.44 -10.37 -1.48
N PHE A 165 -26.32 -9.06 -1.24
CA PHE A 165 -25.04 -8.41 -1.03
C PHE A 165 -24.36 -8.93 0.25
N ASN A 166 -25.11 -9.09 1.34
CA ASN A 166 -24.61 -9.67 2.58
C ASN A 166 -24.14 -11.10 2.36
N LEU A 167 -24.89 -11.94 1.65
CA LEU A 167 -24.47 -13.30 1.31
C LEU A 167 -23.18 -13.33 0.47
N LEU A 168 -23.17 -12.62 -0.67
CA LEU A 168 -22.08 -12.72 -1.65
C LEU A 168 -20.84 -11.92 -1.22
N PHE A 169 -21.00 -10.69 -0.78
CA PHE A 169 -19.86 -9.83 -0.44
C PHE A 169 -19.40 -10.04 0.99
N ILE A 170 -20.30 -9.82 1.96
CA ILE A 170 -19.90 -9.70 3.37
C ILE A 170 -19.63 -11.08 3.99
N CYS A 171 -20.56 -12.02 3.90
CA CYS A 171 -20.40 -13.37 4.44
C CYS A 171 -19.62 -14.29 3.49
N GLY A 172 -19.68 -14.05 2.18
CA GLY A 172 -19.02 -14.87 1.16
C GLY A 172 -17.59 -14.41 0.90
N PHE A 173 -17.44 -13.38 0.08
CA PHE A 173 -16.14 -12.90 -0.40
C PHE A 173 -15.17 -12.55 0.73
N GLN A 174 -15.59 -11.84 1.78
CA GLN A 174 -14.66 -11.51 2.89
C GLN A 174 -14.06 -12.74 3.56
N GLN A 175 -14.85 -13.81 3.74
CA GLN A 175 -14.38 -15.07 4.31
C GLN A 175 -13.40 -15.81 3.39
N LEU A 176 -13.62 -15.73 2.07
CA LEU A 176 -12.70 -16.28 1.08
C LEU A 176 -11.40 -15.46 1.01
N VAL A 177 -11.46 -14.15 1.17
CA VAL A 177 -10.25 -13.30 1.27
C VAL A 177 -9.45 -13.63 2.51
N ILE A 178 -10.11 -13.88 3.66
CA ILE A 178 -9.45 -14.34 4.88
C ILE A 178 -8.68 -15.64 4.62
N LEU A 179 -9.31 -16.62 3.97
CA LEU A 179 -8.61 -17.83 3.56
C LEU A 179 -7.45 -17.51 2.61
N ALA A 180 -7.67 -16.65 1.62
CA ALA A 180 -6.67 -16.31 0.60
C ALA A 180 -5.41 -15.68 1.20
N PHE A 181 -5.51 -14.68 2.08
CA PHE A 181 -4.30 -14.06 2.66
C PHE A 181 -3.63 -14.92 3.72
N SER A 182 -4.34 -15.89 4.32
CA SER A 182 -3.74 -16.90 5.20
C SER A 182 -3.07 -18.07 4.44
N SER A 183 -3.29 -18.18 3.12
CA SER A 183 -2.81 -19.30 2.30
C SER A 183 -1.29 -19.50 2.22
N PRO A 184 -0.40 -18.52 2.48
CA PRO A 184 1.03 -18.79 2.63
C PRO A 184 1.35 -19.84 3.72
N ALA A 185 0.49 -20.00 4.74
CA ALA A 185 0.62 -21.07 5.73
C ALA A 185 0.40 -22.47 5.12
N ALA A 186 -0.47 -22.61 4.12
CA ALA A 186 -0.61 -23.86 3.38
C ALA A 186 0.59 -24.14 2.48
N ALA A 187 1.15 -23.11 1.83
CA ALA A 187 2.40 -23.25 1.08
C ALA A 187 3.55 -23.74 1.98
N ALA A 188 3.60 -23.27 3.23
CA ALA A 188 4.57 -23.75 4.22
C ALA A 188 4.29 -25.19 4.70
N ALA A 189 3.04 -25.65 4.70
CA ALA A 189 2.65 -27.01 5.04
C ALA A 189 3.01 -28.03 3.93
N SER A 190 3.18 -27.56 2.69
CA SER A 190 3.53 -28.39 1.52
C SER A 190 4.99 -28.26 1.07
N SER A 191 5.86 -27.71 1.91
CA SER A 191 7.26 -27.42 1.56
C SER A 191 8.23 -28.05 2.54
N ASP A 192 9.24 -28.74 2.00
CA ASP A 192 10.37 -29.30 2.75
C ASP A 192 11.56 -28.33 2.85
N VAL A 193 11.44 -27.11 2.29
CA VAL A 193 12.52 -26.12 2.31
C VAL A 193 12.76 -25.64 3.75
N PRO A 194 13.98 -25.76 4.30
CA PRO A 194 14.29 -25.27 5.64
C PRO A 194 14.08 -23.75 5.77
N LEU A 195 13.98 -23.27 7.02
CA LEU A 195 13.98 -21.83 7.29
C LEU A 195 15.25 -21.18 6.72
N ASN A 196 15.09 -20.02 6.09
CA ASN A 196 16.16 -19.32 5.40
C ASN A 196 16.15 -17.81 5.68
N ALA A 197 17.10 -17.08 5.09
CA ALA A 197 17.25 -15.65 5.31
C ALA A 197 16.01 -14.83 4.92
N LEU A 198 15.21 -15.30 3.95
CA LEU A 198 13.96 -14.63 3.56
C LEU A 198 12.89 -14.77 4.65
N ASP A 199 12.82 -15.91 5.36
CA ASP A 199 11.94 -16.05 6.53
C ASP A 199 12.30 -15.03 7.62
N ALA A 200 13.60 -14.81 7.88
CA ALA A 200 14.06 -13.83 8.86
C ALA A 200 13.74 -12.38 8.43
N ALA A 201 13.98 -12.04 7.16
CA ALA A 201 13.66 -10.72 6.61
C ALA A 201 12.15 -10.45 6.62
N ALA A 202 11.34 -11.43 6.22
CA ALA A 202 9.88 -11.34 6.24
C ALA A 202 9.34 -11.17 7.66
N THR A 203 9.91 -11.91 8.63
CA THR A 203 9.55 -11.78 10.06
C THR A 203 9.88 -10.39 10.59
N ALA A 204 11.08 -9.86 10.31
CA ALA A 204 11.48 -8.52 10.75
C ALA A 204 10.56 -7.45 10.16
N LEU A 205 10.25 -7.54 8.86
CA LEU A 205 9.32 -6.63 8.19
C LEU A 205 7.91 -6.72 8.79
N TYR A 206 7.39 -7.94 9.01
CA TYR A 206 6.09 -8.19 9.61
C TYR A 206 5.99 -7.53 11.00
N LEU A 207 6.97 -7.76 11.87
CA LEU A 207 6.98 -7.21 13.23
C LEU A 207 7.09 -5.68 13.23
N LEU A 208 7.89 -5.11 12.33
CA LEU A 208 8.00 -3.65 12.15
C LEU A 208 6.64 -3.04 11.75
N LEU A 209 5.95 -3.64 10.78
CA LEU A 209 4.65 -3.18 10.34
C LEU A 209 3.58 -3.36 11.43
N LEU A 210 3.61 -4.49 12.15
CA LEU A 210 2.73 -4.73 13.29
C LEU A 210 2.91 -3.68 14.39
N ALA A 211 4.15 -3.31 14.70
CA ALA A 211 4.47 -2.25 15.65
C ALA A 211 4.02 -0.87 15.15
N GLY A 212 4.21 -0.59 13.85
CA GLY A 212 3.73 0.63 13.21
C GLY A 212 2.22 0.78 13.30
N GLU A 213 1.49 -0.29 12.99
CA GLU A 213 0.03 -0.31 13.08
C GLU A 213 -0.46 -0.18 14.52
N ALA A 214 0.14 -0.90 15.47
CA ALA A 214 -0.18 -0.78 16.89
C ALA A 214 0.05 0.66 17.42
N THR A 215 1.09 1.32 16.92
CA THR A 215 1.39 2.72 17.23
C THR A 215 0.33 3.65 16.64
N ALA A 216 -0.05 3.47 15.38
CA ALA A 216 -1.08 4.27 14.70
C ALA A 216 -2.44 4.15 15.41
N ASP A 217 -2.84 2.92 15.77
CA ASP A 217 -4.04 2.62 16.55
C ASP A 217 -4.02 3.31 17.92
N ARG A 218 -2.90 3.21 18.66
CA ARG A 218 -2.75 3.81 19.98
C ARG A 218 -2.81 5.33 19.92
N GLN A 219 -2.21 5.94 18.89
CA GLN A 219 -2.29 7.39 18.65
C GLN A 219 -3.74 7.82 18.42
N MET A 220 -4.47 7.12 17.55
CA MET A 220 -5.89 7.41 17.27
C MET A 220 -6.77 7.21 18.51
N MET A 221 -6.56 6.12 19.25
CA MET A 221 -7.31 5.83 20.48
C MET A 221 -7.13 6.94 21.52
N ARG A 222 -5.87 7.33 21.80
CA ARG A 222 -5.57 8.45 22.71
C ARG A 222 -6.25 9.73 22.28
N PHE A 223 -6.18 10.06 20.99
CA PHE A 223 -6.81 11.25 20.44
C PHE A 223 -8.33 11.24 20.65
N GLN A 224 -9.02 10.15 20.28
CA GLN A 224 -10.47 10.06 20.42
C GLN A 224 -10.91 10.05 21.88
N THR A 225 -10.24 9.27 22.74
CA THR A 225 -10.56 9.21 24.16
C THR A 225 -10.46 10.59 24.81
N GLU A 226 -9.39 11.34 24.53
CA GLU A 226 -9.21 12.68 25.10
C GLU A 226 -10.21 13.68 24.51
N LYS A 227 -10.44 13.66 23.19
CA LYS A 227 -11.46 14.48 22.53
C LYS A 227 -12.84 14.31 23.19
N TYR A 228 -13.28 13.07 23.36
CA TYR A 228 -14.60 12.80 23.95
C TYR A 228 -14.65 13.03 25.47
N ARG A 229 -13.52 12.88 26.18
CA ARG A 229 -13.43 13.30 27.59
C ARG A 229 -13.70 14.79 27.73
N ARG A 230 -13.02 15.62 26.93
CA ARG A 230 -13.21 17.09 26.91
C ARG A 230 -14.63 17.49 26.54
N LEU A 231 -15.21 16.85 25.50
CA LEU A 231 -16.60 17.08 25.11
C LEU A 231 -17.58 16.79 26.25
N ARG A 232 -17.42 15.66 26.96
CA ARG A 232 -18.27 15.31 28.11
C ARG A 232 -18.09 16.27 29.28
N ALA A 233 -16.85 16.72 29.52
CA ALA A 233 -16.53 17.69 30.57
C ALA A 233 -16.86 19.14 30.18
N LYS A 234 -17.33 19.40 28.94
CA LYS A 234 -17.55 20.73 28.36
C LYS A 234 -16.29 21.63 28.41
N GLU A 235 -15.11 21.02 28.34
CA GLU A 235 -13.83 21.73 28.29
C GLU A 235 -13.52 22.24 26.88
N PRO A 236 -12.75 23.34 26.74
CA PRO A 236 -12.30 23.80 25.43
C PRO A 236 -11.43 22.74 24.73
N LEU A 237 -11.78 22.42 23.48
CA LEU A 237 -11.07 21.43 22.69
C LEU A 237 -9.67 21.89 22.26
N GLY A 238 -9.44 23.20 22.20
CA GLY A 238 -8.19 23.77 21.68
C GLY A 238 -7.97 23.48 20.19
N ALA A 239 -6.86 23.96 19.65
CA ALA A 239 -6.56 23.87 18.23
C ALA A 239 -6.37 22.43 17.73
N GLU A 240 -5.88 21.50 18.57
CA GLU A 240 -5.62 20.12 18.17
C GLU A 240 -6.90 19.29 18.05
N PHE A 241 -7.70 19.22 19.12
CA PHE A 241 -8.93 18.42 19.15
C PHE A 241 -10.10 19.12 18.46
N GLY A 242 -10.06 20.45 18.35
CA GLY A 242 -11.07 21.26 17.67
C GLY A 242 -11.21 20.93 16.18
N ARG A 243 -10.13 20.52 15.51
CA ARG A 243 -10.18 20.02 14.11
C ARG A 243 -11.01 18.76 13.98
N GLY A 244 -11.07 17.96 15.04
CA GLY A 244 -11.86 16.74 15.13
C GLY A 244 -11.19 15.48 14.59
N PHE A 245 -10.02 15.58 13.95
CA PHE A 245 -9.21 14.47 13.44
C PHE A 245 -7.72 14.64 13.79
N LEU A 246 -6.98 13.52 13.77
CA LEU A 246 -5.58 13.45 14.17
C LEU A 246 -4.66 13.74 12.98
N CYS A 247 -3.72 14.70 13.15
CA CYS A 247 -2.75 15.09 12.11
C CYS A 247 -1.28 14.94 12.56
N SER A 248 -1.04 14.39 13.75
CA SER A 248 0.30 14.28 14.36
C SER A 248 0.76 12.81 14.44
N GLY A 249 2.03 12.59 14.81
CA GLY A 249 2.59 11.24 14.86
C GLY A 249 2.67 10.59 13.47
N LEU A 250 2.23 9.34 13.33
CA LEU A 250 2.23 8.64 12.05
C LEU A 250 1.21 9.22 11.07
N TRP A 251 0.15 9.83 11.60
CA TRP A 251 -0.92 10.45 10.81
C TRP A 251 -0.41 11.66 10.01
N ARG A 252 0.72 12.27 10.38
CA ARG A 252 1.31 13.35 9.56
C ARG A 252 1.89 12.88 8.21
N TYR A 253 2.15 11.57 8.08
CA TYR A 253 2.78 10.98 6.89
C TYR A 253 1.79 10.22 6.01
N SER A 254 0.77 9.62 6.61
CA SER A 254 -0.31 8.98 5.90
C SER A 254 -1.62 9.31 6.61
N ARG A 255 -2.69 9.52 5.84
CA ARG A 255 -4.03 9.70 6.40
C ARG A 255 -4.60 8.40 6.96
N HIS A 256 -4.05 7.25 6.57
CA HIS A 256 -4.45 5.92 7.05
C HIS A 256 -3.21 5.03 7.30
N PRO A 257 -2.33 5.39 8.27
CA PRO A 257 -1.09 4.67 8.49
C PRO A 257 -1.33 3.24 9.02
N ASN A 258 -2.41 3.03 9.78
CA ASN A 258 -2.85 1.72 10.23
C ASN A 258 -3.29 0.83 9.05
N TYR A 259 -4.03 1.37 8.07
CA TYR A 259 -4.46 0.59 6.90
C TYR A 259 -3.26 0.21 6.00
N PHE A 260 -2.29 1.11 5.86
CA PHE A 260 -1.05 0.79 5.16
C PHE A 260 -0.32 -0.38 5.80
N CYS A 261 -0.16 -0.34 7.13
CA CYS A 261 0.50 -1.42 7.85
C CYS A 261 -0.28 -2.73 7.75
N GLU A 262 -1.61 -2.71 7.91
CA GLU A 262 -2.47 -3.89 7.77
C GLU A 262 -2.27 -4.56 6.41
N VAL A 263 -2.39 -3.82 5.31
CA VAL A 263 -2.18 -4.37 3.97
C VAL A 263 -0.74 -4.86 3.78
N ALA A 264 0.25 -4.09 4.23
CA ALA A 264 1.66 -4.45 4.09
C ALA A 264 2.05 -5.69 4.92
N ILE A 265 1.41 -5.92 6.07
CA ILE A 265 1.60 -7.12 6.89
C ILE A 265 1.31 -8.38 6.09
N TRP A 266 0.24 -8.38 5.30
CA TRP A 266 -0.14 -9.53 4.48
C TRP A 266 0.72 -9.69 3.22
N TRP A 267 1.30 -8.60 2.70
CA TRP A 267 2.39 -8.70 1.72
C TRP A 267 3.67 -9.27 2.33
N ALA A 268 4.01 -8.93 3.57
CA ALA A 268 5.12 -9.57 4.29
C ALA A 268 4.82 -11.04 4.58
N PHE A 269 3.57 -11.38 4.91
CA PHE A 269 3.11 -12.75 5.11
C PHE A 269 3.21 -13.58 3.81
N TYR A 270 2.96 -12.95 2.65
CA TYR A 270 3.15 -13.58 1.34
C TYR A 270 4.60 -13.99 1.06
N LEU A 271 5.60 -13.25 1.56
CA LEU A 271 7.02 -13.57 1.37
C LEU A 271 7.41 -14.95 1.91
N PHE A 272 6.68 -15.47 2.90
CA PHE A 272 6.92 -16.83 3.41
C PHE A 272 6.56 -17.92 2.40
N SER A 273 5.64 -17.66 1.44
CA SER A 273 5.42 -18.57 0.32
C SER A 273 6.64 -18.66 -0.59
N LEU A 274 7.33 -17.53 -0.79
CA LEU A 274 8.58 -17.48 -1.57
C LEU A 274 9.71 -18.17 -0.81
N ALA A 275 9.80 -17.94 0.51
CA ALA A 275 10.75 -18.62 1.38
C ALA A 275 10.51 -20.14 1.42
N ALA A 276 9.28 -20.59 1.22
CA ALA A 276 8.91 -21.99 1.06
C ALA A 276 9.24 -22.57 -0.33
N GLY A 277 9.88 -21.80 -1.22
CA GLY A 277 10.34 -22.25 -2.53
C GLY A 277 9.34 -22.05 -3.67
N LEU A 278 8.21 -21.35 -3.45
CA LEU A 278 7.31 -21.02 -4.55
C LEU A 278 7.88 -19.88 -5.41
N PRO A 279 7.56 -19.85 -6.72
CA PRO A 279 7.94 -18.74 -7.59
C PRO A 279 7.41 -17.38 -7.11
N LEU A 280 8.07 -16.29 -7.56
CA LEU A 280 7.72 -14.91 -7.22
C LEU A 280 6.27 -14.55 -7.49
N VAL A 281 5.67 -15.11 -8.54
CA VAL A 281 4.23 -15.02 -8.79
C VAL A 281 3.68 -16.41 -8.61
N ASN A 282 2.96 -16.62 -7.51
CA ASN A 282 2.32 -17.89 -7.19
C ASN A 282 0.90 -17.66 -6.68
N TRP A 283 0.12 -18.73 -6.57
CA TRP A 283 -1.32 -18.68 -6.29
C TRP A 283 -1.68 -18.01 -4.95
N THR A 284 -0.78 -18.00 -3.95
CA THR A 284 -1.03 -17.37 -2.64
C THR A 284 -1.01 -15.83 -2.69
N ILE A 285 -0.45 -15.23 -3.76
CA ILE A 285 -0.42 -13.76 -3.95
C ILE A 285 -1.82 -13.16 -4.02
N SER A 286 -2.80 -13.97 -4.42
CA SER A 286 -4.21 -13.59 -4.51
C SER A 286 -4.71 -13.00 -3.18
N GLY A 287 -4.29 -13.54 -2.04
CA GLY A 287 -4.66 -13.01 -0.73
C GLY A 287 -4.28 -11.55 -0.52
N ALA A 288 -2.99 -11.24 -0.62
CA ALA A 288 -2.49 -9.88 -0.42
C ALA A 288 -3.02 -8.91 -1.50
N ALA A 289 -3.17 -9.37 -2.74
CA ALA A 289 -3.71 -8.57 -3.83
C ALA A 289 -5.20 -8.20 -3.60
N PHE A 290 -6.06 -9.17 -3.31
CA PHE A 290 -7.48 -8.93 -3.07
C PHE A 290 -7.72 -8.10 -1.80
N LEU A 291 -6.91 -8.30 -0.76
CA LEU A 291 -6.95 -7.45 0.44
C LEU A 291 -6.55 -6.00 0.10
N THR A 292 -5.51 -5.80 -0.70
CA THR A 292 -5.12 -4.46 -1.18
C THR A 292 -6.28 -3.80 -1.93
N CYS A 293 -6.95 -4.55 -2.80
CA CYS A 293 -8.12 -4.07 -3.55
C CYS A 293 -9.27 -3.64 -2.63
N LEU A 294 -9.56 -4.42 -1.58
CA LEU A 294 -10.61 -4.12 -0.58
C LEU A 294 -10.37 -2.80 0.17
N PHE A 295 -9.11 -2.37 0.28
CA PHE A 295 -8.74 -1.13 0.95
C PHE A 295 -8.62 0.06 -0.02
N VAL A 296 -7.93 -0.12 -1.16
CA VAL A 296 -7.36 0.97 -1.96
C VAL A 296 -8.16 1.31 -3.22
N LEU A 297 -8.89 0.36 -3.81
CA LEU A 297 -9.61 0.63 -5.05
C LEU A 297 -10.69 1.72 -4.89
N PRO A 298 -11.11 2.34 -6.00
CA PRO A 298 -12.21 3.28 -6.00
C PRO A 298 -13.45 2.69 -5.29
N HIS A 299 -14.08 3.47 -4.44
CA HIS A 299 -15.27 3.09 -3.66
C HIS A 299 -15.04 2.00 -2.59
N ALA A 300 -13.79 1.59 -2.38
CA ALA A 300 -13.43 0.63 -1.34
C ALA A 300 -13.28 1.31 0.04
N SER A 301 -12.78 0.59 1.04
CA SER A 301 -12.85 1.06 2.43
C SER A 301 -12.22 2.43 2.67
N LEU A 302 -11.12 2.78 1.98
CA LEU A 302 -10.48 4.08 2.17
C LEU A 302 -11.34 5.25 1.67
N ASP A 303 -12.01 5.11 0.52
CA ASP A 303 -12.84 6.20 -0.02
C ASP A 303 -14.05 6.45 0.88
N VAL A 304 -14.70 5.39 1.34
CA VAL A 304 -15.83 5.49 2.28
C VAL A 304 -15.39 6.24 3.56
N THR A 305 -14.24 5.88 4.14
CA THR A 305 -13.75 6.54 5.36
C THR A 305 -13.36 8.01 5.14
N GLU A 306 -12.68 8.32 4.04
CA GLU A 306 -12.26 9.69 3.70
C GLU A 306 -13.47 10.59 3.48
N VAL A 307 -14.49 10.11 2.75
CA VAL A 307 -15.73 10.84 2.48
C VAL A 307 -16.48 11.15 3.76
N LEU A 308 -16.66 10.15 4.63
CA LEU A 308 -17.31 10.35 5.91
C LEU A 308 -16.55 11.34 6.80
N SER A 309 -15.22 11.36 6.70
CA SER A 309 -14.38 12.32 7.41
C SER A 309 -14.50 13.74 6.85
N SER A 310 -14.47 13.91 5.51
CA SER A 310 -14.65 15.19 4.83
C SER A 310 -16.01 15.83 5.13
N ARG A 311 -17.07 15.01 5.22
CA ARG A 311 -18.41 15.49 5.60
C ARG A 311 -18.48 15.94 7.06
N LYS A 312 -17.75 15.26 7.95
CA LYS A 312 -17.77 15.55 9.39
C LYS A 312 -16.88 16.75 9.77
N TYR A 313 -15.77 16.96 9.05
CA TYR A 313 -14.75 17.94 9.43
C TYR A 313 -14.36 18.83 8.24
N PRO A 314 -14.76 20.12 8.21
CA PRO A 314 -14.49 21.03 7.09
C PRO A 314 -13.01 21.17 6.73
N GLN A 315 -12.12 21.16 7.73
CA GLN A 315 -10.67 21.29 7.55
C GLN A 315 -10.00 20.02 6.99
N TYR A 316 -10.74 18.91 6.85
CA TYR A 316 -10.18 17.66 6.38
C TYR A 316 -9.75 17.75 4.90
N ALA A 317 -10.39 18.59 4.09
CA ALA A 317 -10.00 18.81 2.69
C ALA A 317 -8.55 19.36 2.57
N GLU A 318 -8.13 20.24 3.47
CA GLU A 318 -6.76 20.78 3.50
C GLU A 318 -5.74 19.68 3.89
N TYR A 319 -6.13 18.80 4.81
CA TYR A 319 -5.36 17.64 5.19
C TYR A 319 -5.25 16.63 4.03
N GLN A 320 -6.33 16.44 3.25
CA GLN A 320 -6.33 15.62 2.05
C GLN A 320 -5.41 16.17 0.95
N ALA A 321 -5.30 17.49 0.85
CA ALA A 321 -4.44 18.15 -0.12
C ALA A 321 -2.94 18.02 0.22
N THR A 322 -2.60 17.80 1.49
CA THR A 322 -1.22 17.89 1.97
C THR A 322 -0.61 16.54 2.37
N VAL A 323 -1.38 15.65 2.97
CA VAL A 323 -0.91 14.36 3.50
C VAL A 323 -1.23 13.23 2.55
N SER A 324 -0.34 12.24 2.39
CA SER A 324 -0.59 11.09 1.51
C SER A 324 -1.78 10.25 1.99
N ARG A 325 -2.62 9.76 1.08
CA ARG A 325 -3.80 8.95 1.44
C ARG A 325 -3.42 7.63 2.12
N PHE A 326 -2.48 6.89 1.53
CA PHE A 326 -2.19 5.51 1.94
C PHE A 326 -0.72 5.30 2.31
N PHE A 327 0.21 5.52 1.37
CA PHE A 327 1.64 5.37 1.63
C PHE A 327 2.16 6.42 2.63
N PRO A 328 2.99 6.05 3.62
CA PRO A 328 3.57 7.00 4.57
C PRO A 328 4.64 7.86 3.88
N LEU A 329 4.26 9.07 3.46
CA LEU A 329 5.12 10.00 2.74
C LEU A 329 5.14 11.36 3.45
N PRO A 330 6.27 12.10 3.42
CA PRO A 330 6.30 13.43 4.01
C PRO A 330 5.21 14.36 3.43
N PRO A 331 4.58 15.19 4.29
CA PRO A 331 3.48 16.07 3.89
C PRO A 331 3.96 17.14 2.92
N LEU A 332 3.05 17.59 2.06
CA LEU A 332 3.30 18.67 1.13
C LEU A 332 3.29 20.03 1.80
N PRO A 333 4.04 21.01 1.27
CA PRO A 333 3.86 22.41 1.67
C PRO A 333 2.43 22.82 1.36
N ALA A 334 1.80 23.57 2.28
CA ALA A 334 0.54 24.23 2.00
C ALA A 334 0.78 25.37 1.00
N GLY A 335 0.18 25.28 -0.19
CA GLY A 335 0.28 26.29 -1.25
C GLY A 335 0.02 25.69 -2.62
N GLU A 336 -0.77 26.39 -3.44
CA GLU A 336 -1.09 26.02 -4.82
C GLU A 336 0.19 25.66 -5.59
N ARG A 337 0.38 24.37 -5.86
CA ARG A 337 1.50 23.87 -6.67
C ARG A 337 1.45 24.53 -8.04
N ALA A 338 2.62 24.95 -8.54
CA ALA A 338 2.73 25.26 -9.95
C ALA A 338 2.45 23.97 -10.76
N PRO A 339 1.77 24.07 -11.92
CA PRO A 339 1.61 22.91 -12.80
C PRO A 339 2.98 22.31 -13.16
N MET A 340 3.03 20.97 -13.27
CA MET A 340 4.27 20.26 -13.61
C MET A 340 4.76 20.71 -14.98
N ARG A 341 6.04 21.10 -15.07
CA ARG A 341 6.64 21.46 -16.36
C ARG A 341 6.87 20.21 -17.20
N PRO A 342 6.76 20.27 -18.54
CA PRO A 342 7.02 19.12 -19.40
C PRO A 342 8.39 18.47 -19.17
N VAL A 343 9.43 19.29 -18.94
CA VAL A 343 10.79 18.81 -18.63
C VAL A 343 10.84 18.01 -17.33
N ASP A 344 10.08 18.41 -16.30
CA ASP A 344 10.01 17.67 -15.04
C ASP A 344 9.36 16.30 -15.25
N ALA A 345 8.32 16.24 -16.09
CA ALA A 345 7.67 14.97 -16.45
C ALA A 345 8.61 14.03 -17.23
N VAL A 346 9.40 14.57 -18.16
CA VAL A 346 10.42 13.80 -18.90
C VAL A 346 11.47 13.23 -17.96
N LEU A 347 11.98 14.04 -17.02
CA LEU A 347 12.96 13.58 -16.02
C LEU A 347 12.38 12.53 -15.07
N ILE A 348 11.12 12.69 -14.64
CA ILE A 348 10.42 11.67 -13.86
C ILE A 348 10.34 10.36 -14.66
N GLY A 349 9.95 10.43 -15.93
CA GLY A 349 9.93 9.27 -16.83
C GLY A 349 11.30 8.60 -16.95
N TRP A 350 12.36 9.39 -17.11
CA TRP A 350 13.75 8.90 -17.13
C TRP A 350 14.12 8.16 -15.85
N PHE A 351 13.84 8.72 -14.67
CA PHE A 351 14.14 8.04 -13.41
C PHE A 351 13.29 6.78 -13.20
N CYS A 352 12.05 6.76 -13.67
CA CYS A 352 11.22 5.54 -13.66
C CYS A 352 11.81 4.44 -14.54
N VAL A 353 12.26 4.80 -15.75
CA VAL A 353 12.95 3.87 -16.66
C VAL A 353 14.26 3.40 -16.05
N GLY A 354 15.08 4.31 -15.51
CA GLY A 354 16.33 3.97 -14.83
C GLY A 354 16.10 2.98 -13.68
N LEU A 355 15.12 3.23 -12.81
CA LEU A 355 14.78 2.30 -11.72
C LEU A 355 14.36 0.93 -12.23
N ALA A 356 13.60 0.87 -13.33
CA ALA A 356 13.21 -0.38 -13.96
C ALA A 356 14.41 -1.10 -14.59
N VAL A 357 15.28 -0.40 -15.32
CA VAL A 357 16.47 -0.97 -15.94
C VAL A 357 17.42 -1.51 -14.86
N THR A 358 17.73 -0.73 -13.83
CA THR A 358 18.60 -1.20 -12.75
C THR A 358 18.04 -2.46 -12.09
N PHE A 359 16.73 -2.48 -11.80
CA PHE A 359 16.13 -3.60 -11.06
C PHE A 359 15.85 -4.82 -11.93
N PHE A 360 15.48 -4.69 -13.20
CA PHE A 360 15.12 -5.83 -14.05
C PHE A 360 16.25 -6.30 -14.96
N VAL A 361 17.20 -5.42 -15.29
CA VAL A 361 18.25 -5.66 -16.27
C VAL A 361 19.61 -5.71 -15.57
N ASP A 362 20.05 -4.63 -14.94
CA ASP A 362 21.45 -4.53 -14.50
C ASP A 362 21.75 -5.40 -13.28
N ILE A 363 20.78 -5.57 -12.39
CA ILE A 363 20.95 -6.43 -11.20
C ILE A 363 21.27 -7.90 -11.58
N GLU A 364 20.90 -8.33 -12.79
CA GLU A 364 21.24 -9.67 -13.31
C GLU A 364 22.75 -9.88 -13.33
N ALA A 365 23.53 -8.87 -13.70
CA ALA A 365 24.97 -8.97 -13.82
C ALA A 365 25.69 -9.22 -12.48
N VAL A 366 25.04 -8.91 -11.36
CA VAL A 366 25.57 -9.11 -10.00
C VAL A 366 24.95 -10.30 -9.26
N LEU A 367 23.66 -10.61 -9.51
CA LEU A 367 22.98 -11.72 -8.86
C LEU A 367 23.23 -13.06 -9.57
N VAL A 368 23.37 -13.06 -10.89
CA VAL A 368 23.61 -14.28 -11.68
C VAL A 368 25.11 -14.42 -11.94
N GLN A 369 25.79 -15.25 -11.14
CA GLN A 369 27.23 -15.44 -11.28
C GLN A 369 27.64 -16.34 -12.45
N ARG A 370 26.79 -17.32 -12.79
CA ARG A 370 27.00 -18.25 -13.92
C ARG A 370 25.82 -18.19 -14.88
N PRO A 371 25.77 -17.15 -15.73
CA PRO A 371 24.68 -16.99 -16.68
C PRO A 371 24.63 -18.16 -17.67
N ASP A 372 25.73 -18.81 -17.98
CA ASP A 372 25.80 -20.01 -18.82
C ASP A 372 24.95 -21.18 -18.30
N LEU A 373 24.86 -21.36 -16.97
CA LEU A 373 24.10 -22.45 -16.34
C LEU A 373 22.67 -22.09 -15.97
N TYR A 374 22.26 -20.85 -16.21
CA TYR A 374 20.93 -20.36 -15.85
C TYR A 374 19.83 -21.14 -16.58
N GLY A 375 18.87 -21.67 -15.82
CA GLY A 375 17.72 -22.44 -16.33
C GLY A 375 17.96 -23.93 -16.54
N LEU A 376 19.13 -24.46 -16.17
CA LEU A 376 19.41 -25.92 -16.24
C LEU A 376 18.84 -26.69 -15.05
N ASP A 377 18.74 -26.05 -13.88
CA ASP A 377 18.13 -26.61 -12.67
C ASP A 377 17.52 -25.49 -11.79
N ALA A 378 16.78 -25.88 -10.74
CA ALA A 378 16.17 -24.94 -9.80
C ALA A 378 17.22 -24.16 -8.97
N ALA A 379 18.44 -24.71 -8.82
CA ALA A 379 19.50 -24.07 -8.05
C ALA A 379 20.11 -22.85 -8.77
N HIS A 380 20.09 -22.84 -10.10
CA HIS A 380 20.63 -21.76 -10.93
C HIS A 380 19.55 -20.81 -11.48
N THR A 381 18.32 -20.88 -10.95
CA THR A 381 17.23 -19.94 -11.26
C THR A 381 17.00 -19.02 -10.05
N PRO A 382 17.53 -17.78 -10.03
CA PRO A 382 17.36 -16.86 -8.91
C PRO A 382 15.90 -16.43 -8.79
N LEU A 383 15.50 -16.05 -7.58
CA LEU A 383 14.18 -15.43 -7.33
C LEU A 383 13.97 -14.16 -8.16
N TRP A 384 15.07 -13.45 -8.44
CA TRP A 384 15.09 -12.19 -9.17
C TRP A 384 16.44 -11.99 -9.88
N PRO A 385 16.48 -11.40 -11.10
CA PRO A 385 15.35 -10.99 -11.94
C PRO A 385 14.65 -12.17 -12.63
N PRO A 386 13.39 -12.00 -13.09
CA PRO A 386 12.61 -13.08 -13.67
C PRO A 386 13.19 -13.52 -15.02
N GLU A 387 12.91 -14.77 -15.39
CA GLU A 387 13.46 -15.45 -16.57
C GLU A 387 13.35 -14.67 -17.89
N PRO A 388 12.22 -14.00 -18.22
CA PRO A 388 12.14 -13.19 -19.43
C PRO A 388 13.16 -12.05 -19.47
N CYS A 389 13.48 -11.45 -18.31
CA CYS A 389 14.45 -10.38 -18.21
C CYS A 389 15.88 -10.90 -18.43
N VAL A 390 16.22 -12.04 -17.83
CA VAL A 390 17.54 -12.67 -18.05
C VAL A 390 17.71 -13.07 -19.53
N ARG A 391 16.66 -13.59 -20.17
CA ARG A 391 16.68 -13.86 -21.62
C ARG A 391 16.86 -12.59 -22.46
N ALA A 392 16.21 -11.49 -22.08
CA ALA A 392 16.38 -10.21 -22.75
C ALA A 392 17.83 -9.68 -22.62
N VAL A 393 18.45 -9.80 -21.44
CA VAL A 393 19.86 -9.45 -21.21
C VAL A 393 20.78 -10.29 -22.11
N ARG A 394 20.56 -11.61 -22.20
CA ARG A 394 21.34 -12.49 -23.09
C ARG A 394 21.17 -12.14 -24.57
N TRP A 395 19.97 -11.74 -24.98
CA TRP A 395 19.75 -11.28 -26.36
C TRP A 395 20.51 -9.98 -26.62
N TRP A 396 20.48 -9.04 -25.68
CA TRP A 396 21.19 -7.76 -25.79
C TRP A 396 22.71 -7.94 -25.79
N SER A 397 23.25 -8.94 -25.09
CA SER A 397 24.70 -9.16 -25.01
C SER A 397 25.36 -9.50 -26.36
N ALA A 398 24.58 -9.88 -27.37
CA ALA A 398 25.07 -10.02 -28.74
C ALA A 398 25.45 -8.66 -29.39
N ALA A 399 24.80 -7.58 -28.96
CA ALA A 399 25.14 -6.21 -29.35
C ALA A 399 26.09 -5.55 -28.33
N ASP A 400 25.98 -5.90 -27.05
CA ASP A 400 26.80 -5.36 -25.96
C ASP A 400 27.59 -6.48 -25.25
N PRO A 401 28.85 -6.74 -25.68
CA PRO A 401 29.66 -7.82 -25.11
C PRO A 401 29.98 -7.64 -23.61
N LEU A 402 29.91 -6.43 -23.06
CA LEU A 402 30.20 -6.19 -21.64
C LEU A 402 29.19 -6.86 -20.71
N MET A 403 27.93 -6.97 -21.14
CA MET A 403 26.88 -7.65 -20.40
C MET A 403 27.14 -9.16 -20.22
N HIS A 404 27.95 -9.75 -21.12
CA HIS A 404 28.40 -11.13 -21.00
C HIS A 404 29.77 -11.25 -20.30
N ALA A 405 30.75 -10.41 -20.69
CA ALA A 405 32.11 -10.49 -20.16
C ALA A 405 32.23 -10.07 -18.69
N ARG A 406 31.41 -9.12 -18.24
CA ARG A 406 31.29 -8.64 -16.85
C ARG A 406 32.63 -8.43 -16.14
N PRO A 407 33.55 -7.62 -16.69
CA PRO A 407 34.82 -7.34 -16.03
C PRO A 407 34.60 -6.71 -14.64
N VAL A 408 35.60 -6.82 -13.76
CA VAL A 408 35.47 -6.39 -12.34
C VAL A 408 34.99 -4.94 -12.22
N TRP A 409 35.53 -4.03 -13.02
CA TRP A 409 35.14 -2.61 -13.01
C TRP A 409 33.69 -2.41 -13.42
N PHE A 410 33.17 -3.20 -14.37
CA PHE A 410 31.79 -3.11 -14.84
C PHE A 410 30.81 -3.60 -13.77
N ARG A 411 31.10 -4.73 -13.12
CA ARG A 411 30.32 -5.20 -11.97
C ARG A 411 30.36 -4.21 -10.81
N ALA A 412 31.49 -3.54 -10.57
CA ALA A 412 31.59 -2.50 -9.57
C ALA A 412 30.70 -1.29 -9.92
N ALA A 413 30.66 -0.87 -11.19
CA ALA A 413 29.77 0.20 -11.64
C ALA A 413 28.28 -0.16 -11.44
N ILE A 414 27.89 -1.40 -11.74
CA ILE A 414 26.53 -1.91 -11.51
C ILE A 414 26.20 -1.95 -10.01
N TRP A 415 27.14 -2.37 -9.15
CA TRP A 415 26.92 -2.31 -7.70
C TRP A 415 26.69 -0.86 -7.21
N VAL A 416 27.44 0.11 -7.73
CA VAL A 416 27.20 1.52 -7.44
C VAL A 416 25.82 1.95 -7.95
N GLU A 417 25.40 1.47 -9.11
CA GLU A 417 24.06 1.74 -9.63
C GLU A 417 22.96 1.18 -8.71
N VAL A 418 23.04 -0.09 -8.34
CA VAL A 418 22.07 -0.76 -7.47
C VAL A 418 22.02 -0.14 -6.07
N LEU A 419 23.18 0.15 -5.47
CA LEU A 419 23.27 0.60 -4.07
C LEU A 419 23.15 2.11 -3.89
N VAL A 420 23.42 2.91 -4.93
CA VAL A 420 23.46 4.37 -4.84
C VAL A 420 22.49 5.03 -5.81
N GLN A 421 22.55 4.67 -7.10
CA GLN A 421 21.73 5.35 -8.12
C GLN A 421 20.26 4.95 -8.06
N ALA A 422 19.93 3.67 -7.87
CA ALA A 422 18.54 3.21 -7.76
C ALA A 422 17.79 3.85 -6.56
N PRO A 423 18.37 3.92 -5.34
CA PRO A 423 17.80 4.71 -4.27
C PRO A 423 17.63 6.19 -4.64
N PHE A 424 18.59 6.77 -5.36
CA PHE A 424 18.48 8.14 -5.87
C PHE A 424 17.33 8.30 -6.87
N TYR A 425 17.08 7.35 -7.79
CA TYR A 425 15.96 7.40 -8.72
C TYR A 425 14.62 7.53 -7.99
N ALA A 426 14.39 6.71 -6.97
CA ALA A 426 13.19 6.78 -6.15
C ALA A 426 13.06 8.15 -5.44
N VAL A 427 14.17 8.65 -4.89
CA VAL A 427 14.25 9.96 -4.24
C VAL A 427 13.98 11.10 -5.24
N ALA A 428 14.53 11.02 -6.45
CA ALA A 428 14.38 12.02 -7.49
C ALA A 428 12.94 12.06 -8.02
N ILE A 429 12.32 10.90 -8.28
CA ILE A 429 10.89 10.80 -8.64
C ILE A 429 10.05 11.51 -7.56
N TYR A 430 10.27 11.17 -6.28
CA TYR A 430 9.59 11.83 -5.18
C TYR A 430 9.81 13.34 -5.21
N ALA A 431 11.05 13.79 -5.31
CA ALA A 431 11.35 15.21 -5.20
C ALA A 431 10.82 16.01 -6.38
N PHE A 432 10.84 15.51 -7.61
CA PHE A 432 10.27 16.18 -8.77
C PHE A 432 8.73 16.18 -8.74
N VAL A 433 8.09 15.06 -8.41
CA VAL A 433 6.62 14.97 -8.24
C VAL A 433 6.13 15.91 -7.13
N ARG A 434 6.93 16.07 -6.07
CA ARG A 434 6.58 16.88 -4.88
C ARG A 434 7.26 18.26 -4.90
N GLN A 435 7.89 18.64 -6.01
CA GLN A 435 8.55 19.94 -6.25
C GLN A 435 9.48 20.37 -5.10
N ARG A 436 10.46 19.52 -4.75
CA ARG A 436 11.40 19.75 -3.65
C ARG A 436 12.77 20.21 -4.15
N SER A 437 13.12 21.47 -3.88
CA SER A 437 14.38 22.06 -4.36
C SER A 437 15.65 21.44 -3.75
N TRP A 438 15.56 20.72 -2.62
CA TRP A 438 16.72 20.03 -2.02
C TRP A 438 17.30 18.91 -2.91
N VAL A 439 16.56 18.43 -3.92
CA VAL A 439 17.03 17.40 -4.86
C VAL A 439 18.23 17.86 -5.70
N ARG A 440 18.46 19.18 -5.77
CA ARG A 440 19.52 19.78 -6.57
C ARG A 440 20.89 19.13 -6.35
N VAL A 441 21.33 19.04 -5.10
CA VAL A 441 22.68 18.53 -4.79
C VAL A 441 22.81 17.04 -5.15
N PRO A 442 21.91 16.14 -4.70
CA PRO A 442 21.91 14.75 -5.15
C PRO A 442 21.82 14.58 -6.67
N ALA A 443 21.03 15.40 -7.36
CA ALA A 443 20.90 15.36 -8.81
C ALA A 443 22.20 15.74 -9.55
N ILE A 444 22.94 16.72 -9.04
CA ILE A 444 24.26 17.08 -9.57
C ILE A 444 25.25 15.93 -9.38
N VAL A 445 25.26 15.31 -8.20
CA VAL A 445 26.14 14.16 -7.92
C VAL A 445 25.82 13.00 -8.87
N TYR A 446 24.54 12.63 -8.99
CA TYR A 446 24.09 11.60 -9.93
C TYR A 446 24.53 11.88 -11.36
N ALA A 447 24.25 13.09 -11.86
CA ALA A 447 24.57 13.46 -13.23
C ALA A 447 26.09 13.41 -13.48
N THR A 448 26.89 13.86 -12.51
CA THR A 448 28.35 13.84 -12.61
C THR A 448 28.90 12.42 -12.66
N VAL A 449 28.39 11.53 -11.79
CA VAL A 449 28.78 10.11 -11.77
C VAL A 449 28.46 9.46 -13.12
N LEU A 450 27.25 9.64 -13.63
CA LEU A 450 26.84 9.03 -14.88
C LEU A 450 27.66 9.55 -16.07
N LEU A 451 27.88 10.87 -16.13
CA LEU A 451 28.74 11.49 -17.16
C LEU A 451 30.22 11.09 -17.06
N THR A 452 30.68 10.61 -15.91
CA THR A 452 32.04 10.09 -15.74
C THR A 452 32.15 8.63 -16.21
N ILE A 453 31.12 7.82 -15.95
CA ILE A 453 31.11 6.39 -16.31
C ILE A 453 30.86 6.20 -17.81
N MET A 454 30.00 7.00 -18.43
CA MET A 454 29.63 6.82 -19.85
C MET A 454 30.83 6.86 -20.82
N PRO A 455 31.80 7.80 -20.71
CA PRO A 455 33.00 7.77 -21.54
C PRO A 455 33.82 6.49 -21.38
N ILE A 456 33.90 5.94 -20.16
CA ILE A 456 34.64 4.69 -19.89
C ILE A 456 33.94 3.52 -20.61
N VAL A 457 32.61 3.41 -20.44
CA VAL A 457 31.81 2.38 -21.10
C VAL A 457 31.91 2.50 -22.62
N LEU A 458 31.74 3.71 -23.18
CA LEU A 458 31.83 3.92 -24.63
C LEU A 458 33.25 3.65 -25.15
N ALA A 459 34.30 4.06 -24.45
CA ALA A 459 35.68 3.77 -24.87
C ALA A 459 35.94 2.25 -24.95
N GLU A 460 35.49 1.49 -23.96
CA GLU A 460 35.59 0.03 -23.97
C GLU A 460 34.80 -0.59 -25.14
N GLN A 461 33.62 -0.05 -25.46
CA GLN A 461 32.77 -0.56 -26.54
C GLN A 461 33.33 -0.28 -27.94
N TYR A 462 34.17 0.75 -28.11
CA TYR A 462 34.80 1.08 -29.40
C TYR A 462 36.21 0.51 -29.55
N PHE A 463 36.98 0.52 -28.46
CA PHE A 463 38.43 0.27 -28.51
C PHE A 463 38.91 -0.81 -27.53
N GLY A 464 38.04 -1.26 -26.62
CA GLY A 464 38.41 -2.18 -25.57
C GLY A 464 38.49 -3.64 -26.02
N PRO A 465 39.02 -4.52 -25.15
CA PRO A 465 39.03 -5.97 -25.37
C PRO A 465 37.64 -6.57 -25.65
N HIS A 466 36.58 -5.93 -25.17
CA HIS A 466 35.19 -6.34 -25.36
C HIS A 466 34.41 -5.43 -26.32
N ALA A 467 35.08 -4.89 -27.35
CA ALA A 467 34.46 -3.99 -28.32
C ALA A 467 33.23 -4.60 -29.01
N SER A 468 32.20 -3.78 -29.17
CA SER A 468 30.95 -4.18 -29.82
C SER A 468 31.13 -4.32 -31.33
N ARG A 469 30.46 -5.32 -31.91
CA ARG A 469 30.31 -5.45 -33.37
C ARG A 469 29.32 -4.44 -33.96
N ARG A 470 28.57 -3.72 -33.12
CA ARG A 470 27.54 -2.72 -33.48
C ARG A 470 27.68 -1.44 -32.64
N PRO A 471 28.83 -0.75 -32.70
CA PRO A 471 29.15 0.34 -31.79
C PRO A 471 28.18 1.53 -31.91
N LEU A 472 27.62 1.79 -33.09
CA LEU A 472 26.60 2.83 -33.29
C LEU A 472 25.28 2.52 -32.57
N LEU A 473 24.84 1.26 -32.57
CA LEU A 473 23.62 0.84 -31.86
C LEU A 473 23.81 0.99 -30.34
N VAL A 474 24.96 0.54 -29.83
CA VAL A 474 25.35 0.69 -28.43
C VAL A 474 25.38 2.18 -28.06
N THR A 475 26.01 3.01 -28.88
CA THR A 475 26.07 4.47 -28.66
C THR A 475 24.68 5.11 -28.65
N ALA A 476 23.76 4.68 -29.52
CA ALA A 476 22.39 5.22 -29.53
C ALA A 476 21.64 4.93 -28.21
N VAL A 477 21.85 3.74 -27.63
CA VAL A 477 21.24 3.37 -26.34
C VAL A 477 21.91 4.10 -25.17
N TYR A 478 23.24 4.05 -25.09
CA TYR A 478 24.01 4.72 -24.03
C TYR A 478 23.97 6.26 -24.13
N GLY A 479 23.69 6.81 -25.32
CA GLY A 479 23.58 8.25 -25.54
C GLY A 479 22.47 8.90 -24.69
N ALA A 480 21.39 8.17 -24.39
CA ALA A 480 20.37 8.65 -23.46
C ALA A 480 20.93 8.92 -22.05
N TYR A 481 21.89 8.09 -21.61
CA TYR A 481 22.60 8.25 -20.33
C TYR A 481 23.63 9.38 -20.33
N VAL A 482 23.87 10.05 -21.46
CA VAL A 482 24.62 11.31 -21.52
C VAL A 482 23.65 12.50 -21.59
N LEU A 483 22.66 12.42 -22.48
CA LEU A 483 21.71 13.51 -22.73
C LEU A 483 20.85 13.83 -21.49
N MET A 484 20.36 12.81 -20.78
CA MET A 484 19.45 13.01 -19.64
C MET A 484 20.14 13.63 -18.42
N PRO A 485 21.37 13.22 -18.04
CA PRO A 485 22.16 13.93 -17.04
C PRO A 485 22.45 15.39 -17.39
N VAL A 486 22.77 15.70 -18.65
CA VAL A 486 22.97 17.08 -19.09
C VAL A 486 21.68 17.89 -18.95
N LEU A 487 20.55 17.35 -19.41
CA LEU A 487 19.23 17.98 -19.22
C LEU A 487 18.93 18.21 -17.74
N LEU A 488 19.23 17.23 -16.89
CA LEU A 488 19.05 17.33 -15.45
C LEU A 488 19.90 18.46 -14.85
N LEU A 489 21.18 18.56 -15.21
CA LEU A 489 22.09 19.63 -14.76
C LEU A 489 21.57 21.01 -15.16
N VAL A 490 21.13 21.18 -16.41
CA VAL A 490 20.49 22.41 -16.88
C VAL A 490 19.24 22.71 -16.05
N ARG A 491 18.42 21.69 -15.77
CA ARG A 491 17.18 21.84 -15.01
C ARG A 491 17.40 22.23 -13.55
N VAL A 492 18.46 21.75 -12.91
CA VAL A 492 18.77 22.02 -11.48
C VAL A 492 19.84 23.09 -11.29
N TRP A 493 20.18 23.84 -12.34
CA TRP A 493 21.20 24.89 -12.30
C TRP A 493 20.90 25.95 -11.23
N SER A 494 19.65 26.39 -11.12
CA SER A 494 19.19 27.34 -10.11
C SER A 494 19.13 26.72 -8.70
N VAL A 495 19.44 27.52 -7.68
CA VAL A 495 19.32 27.10 -6.27
C VAL A 495 17.87 26.76 -5.92
N ASP A 496 16.93 27.58 -6.39
CA ASP A 496 15.52 27.26 -6.31
C ASP A 496 15.08 26.54 -7.59
N VAL A 497 14.97 25.21 -7.51
CA VAL A 497 14.58 24.34 -8.62
C VAL A 497 13.09 24.51 -8.94
N PHE A 498 12.26 24.80 -7.94
CA PHE A 498 10.80 24.90 -8.07
C PHE A 498 10.27 26.20 -7.44
N PRO A 499 10.45 27.36 -8.10
CA PRO A 499 10.01 28.63 -7.56
C PRO A 499 8.49 28.71 -7.41
N SER A 500 8.03 29.13 -6.23
CA SER A 500 6.61 29.38 -5.93
C SER A 500 6.07 30.54 -6.78
N THR A 501 4.84 30.44 -7.27
CA THR A 501 4.17 31.54 -8.00
C THR A 501 4.05 32.81 -7.15
N PRO A 502 4.11 34.01 -7.75
CA PRO A 502 3.96 35.29 -7.03
C PRO A 502 2.65 35.41 -6.25
N LEU A 503 1.58 34.77 -6.74
CA LEU A 503 0.27 34.71 -6.07
C LEU A 503 0.32 33.90 -4.76
N ALA A 504 1.05 32.77 -4.75
CA ALA A 504 1.23 31.95 -3.56
C ALA A 504 2.04 32.69 -2.48
N LYS A 505 3.06 33.47 -2.88
CA LYS A 505 3.81 34.35 -1.97
C LYS A 505 2.91 35.43 -1.34
N ARG A 506 2.01 36.05 -2.12
CA ARG A 506 1.06 37.05 -1.60
C ARG A 506 0.01 36.46 -0.65
N LYS A 507 -0.50 35.26 -0.93
CA LYS A 507 -1.47 34.56 -0.07
C LYS A 507 -0.82 34.12 1.26
N ALA A 508 0.41 33.60 1.21
CA ALA A 508 1.20 33.26 2.40
C ALA A 508 1.56 34.51 3.23
N ALA A 509 1.93 35.62 2.59
CA ALA A 509 2.18 36.89 3.27
C ALA A 509 0.90 37.51 3.87
N GLY A 510 -0.25 37.36 3.20
CA GLY A 510 -1.56 37.80 3.70
C GLY A 510 -2.05 36.99 4.91
N LEU A 511 -1.77 35.69 4.95
CA LEU A 511 -2.05 34.83 6.11
C LEU A 511 -1.13 35.13 7.31
N ALA A 512 0.13 35.51 7.06
CA ALA A 512 1.05 35.96 8.11
C ALA A 512 0.73 37.38 8.63
N GLY A 513 0.10 38.23 7.80
CA GLY A 513 -0.29 39.60 8.18
C GLY A 513 -1.64 39.71 8.94
N GLY A 514 -2.38 38.62 9.09
CA GLY A 514 -3.71 38.60 9.72
C GLY A 514 -3.74 38.74 11.23
N GLU A 515 -2.59 38.64 11.92
CA GLU A 515 -2.49 38.79 13.39
C GLU A 515 -2.25 40.22 13.87
N ALA A 516 -2.16 41.23 12.97
CA ALA A 516 -1.82 42.61 13.35
C ALA A 516 -2.81 43.66 12.80
N ALA A 517 -4.11 43.49 13.01
CA ALA A 517 -5.08 44.56 12.79
C ALA A 517 -6.22 44.53 13.82
N ALA A 518 -5.95 45.07 15.01
CA ALA A 518 -7.01 45.51 15.93
C ALA A 518 -7.68 46.79 15.36
N PRO A 519 -9.01 46.94 15.45
CA PRO A 519 -9.69 48.10 14.89
C PRO A 519 -9.47 49.32 15.78
N ALA A 520 -8.85 50.37 15.25
CA ALA A 520 -8.69 51.65 15.93
C ALA A 520 -10.07 52.27 16.21
N ALA A 521 -10.33 52.51 17.50
CA ALA A 521 -11.54 53.13 18.01
C ALA A 521 -11.81 54.50 17.35
N ARG A 522 -13.00 54.63 16.77
CA ARG A 522 -13.52 55.89 16.21
C ARG A 522 -13.85 56.83 17.37
N ARG A 523 -12.96 57.78 17.68
CA ARG A 523 -13.22 58.86 18.65
C ARG A 523 -14.38 59.73 18.16
N VAL A 524 -15.46 59.73 18.94
CA VAL A 524 -16.58 60.66 18.86
C VAL A 524 -16.07 62.08 19.14
N ARG A 525 -16.28 63.02 18.20
CA ARG A 525 -16.08 64.46 18.44
C ARG A 525 -17.39 65.09 18.92
N SER A 526 -17.35 65.70 20.11
CA SER A 526 -18.39 66.57 20.66
C SER A 526 -18.42 67.94 19.93
N PRO A 527 -19.58 68.59 19.77
CA PRO A 527 -19.72 69.83 19.00
C PRO A 527 -19.40 71.08 19.84
N ALA A 528 -18.52 71.94 19.32
CA ALA A 528 -18.25 73.25 19.89
C ALA A 528 -18.99 74.36 19.12
N ARG A 529 -19.95 74.97 19.83
CA ARG A 529 -20.47 76.35 19.75
C ARG A 529 -19.58 77.38 19.01
N LYS A 530 -20.22 78.21 18.17
CA LYS A 530 -20.06 79.68 17.94
C LYS A 530 -21.31 80.11 17.14
N ARG A 531 -22.28 80.90 17.61
CA ARG A 531 -22.27 82.36 17.92
C ARG A 531 -21.49 83.18 16.89
N ALA A 532 -22.15 83.61 15.82
CA ALA A 532 -22.52 85.00 15.53
C ALA A 532 -23.51 84.97 14.35
#